data_AF-A0A355DK50-F1
#
_entry.id   AF-A0A355DK50-F1
#
_cell.length_a   1.000
_cell.length_b   1.000
_cell.length_c   1.000
_cell.angle_alpha   90.00
_cell.angle_beta   90.00
_cell.angle_gamma   90.00
#
_symmetry.space_group_name_H-M   'P 1'
#
loop_
_entity.id
_entity.type
_entity.pdbx_description
1 polymer ?
#
loop_
_entity_poly.entity_id
_entity_poly.type
_entity_poly.pdbx_seq_one_letter_code
_entity_poly.pdbx_strand_id
1 'polypeptide(L)' 'IEQFQVYSDPNRDPRQHTISIVFLATATGEPVAADDAKNLGIFHLWDMPSNLCFDHDKILRDYWHYRHYGLRPRLS' A
#
# COMPACT_ATOMS: atom_id res chain seq x y z
N ILE A 1 8.10 -3.32 -12.30
CA ILE A 1 7.97 -2.53 -11.05
C ILE A 1 7.88 -1.06 -11.44
N GLU A 2 7.02 -0.29 -10.78
CA GLU A 2 6.73 1.10 -11.12
C GLU A 2 6.58 1.92 -9.83
N GLN A 3 7.18 3.11 -9.75
CA GLN A 3 6.93 4.02 -8.63
C GLN A 3 5.52 4.61 -8.74
N PHE A 4 4.74 4.49 -7.66
CA PHE A 4 3.36 4.95 -7.61
C PHE A 4 3.23 6.36 -7.04
N GLN A 5 3.51 6.51 -5.74
CA GLN A 5 3.27 7.74 -5.00
C GLN A 5 4.15 7.79 -3.74
N VAL A 6 4.49 9.01 -3.32
CA VAL A 6 5.15 9.31 -2.04
C VAL A 6 4.09 9.78 -1.04
N TYR A 7 4.11 9.19 0.15
CA TYR A 7 3.26 9.58 1.28
C TYR A 7 4.14 10.08 2.42
N SER A 8 3.97 11.36 2.77
CA SER A 8 4.83 12.10 3.70
C SER A 8 4.08 12.87 4.78
N ASP A 9 2.79 12.59 4.99
CA ASP A 9 2.00 13.19 6.07
C ASP A 9 2.74 13.01 7.41
N PRO A 10 3.06 14.08 8.15
CA PRO A 10 3.78 13.98 9.42
C PRO A 10 3.12 13.09 10.47
N ASN A 11 1.80 12.87 10.38
CA ASN A 11 1.03 12.10 11.35
C ASN A 11 0.80 10.64 10.95
N ARG A 12 1.30 10.19 9.79
CA ARG A 12 1.02 8.82 9.30
C ARG A 12 1.65 7.72 10.15
N ASP A 13 2.71 8.05 10.88
CA ASP A 13 3.35 7.18 11.84
C ASP A 13 3.45 7.92 13.18
N PRO A 14 2.80 7.44 14.25
CA PRO A 14 2.81 8.13 15.54
C PRO A 14 4.18 8.14 16.24
N ARG A 15 5.15 7.38 15.75
CA ARG A 15 6.48 7.24 16.38
C ARG A 15 7.43 8.36 15.96
N GLN A 16 7.39 8.75 14.68
CA GLN A 16 8.25 9.79 14.09
C GLN A 16 7.75 10.17 12.69
N HIS A 17 8.28 11.26 12.13
CA HIS A 17 7.98 11.63 10.75
C HIS A 17 8.61 10.63 9.77
N THR A 18 7.79 9.75 9.20
CA THR A 18 8.20 8.69 8.27
C THR A 18 7.65 8.96 6.88
N ILE A 19 8.50 8.91 5.85
CA ILE A 19 8.10 8.96 4.44
C ILE A 19 8.04 7.55 3.88
N SER A 20 6.97 7.22 3.14
CA SER A 20 6.87 5.97 2.38
C SER A 20 6.78 6.24 0.88
N ILE A 21 7.66 5.59 0.11
CA ILE A 21 7.63 5.58 -1.35
C ILE A 21 7.00 4.25 -1.77
N VAL A 22 5.80 4.32 -2.35
CA VAL A 22 5.01 3.13 -2.71
C VAL A 22 5.29 2.75 -4.17
N PHE A 23 5.42 1.45 -4.42
CA PHE A 23 5.63 0.88 -5.75
C PHE A 23 4.52 -0.09 -6.12
N LEU A 24 4.20 -0.17 -7.41
CA LEU A 24 3.37 -1.22 -8.00
C LEU A 24 4.27 -2.27 -8.62
N ALA A 25 3.96 -3.54 -8.36
CA ALA A 25 4.68 -4.66 -8.92
C ALA A 25 3.71 -5.78 -9.29
N THR A 26 4.17 -6.63 -10.20
CA THR A 26 3.51 -7.88 -10.55
C THR A 26 4.53 -8.98 -10.33
N ALA A 27 4.10 -10.06 -9.69
CA ALA A 27 4.94 -11.20 -9.36
C ALA A 27 4.21 -12.50 -9.72
N THR A 28 4.97 -13.57 -9.86
CA THR A 28 4.47 -14.92 -10.17
C THR A 28 5.14 -15.93 -9.24
N GLY A 29 4.46 -17.03 -8.94
CA GLY A 29 4.93 -18.08 -8.03
C GLY A 29 4.17 -18.10 -6.71
N GLU A 30 4.58 -18.99 -5.80
CA GLU A 30 3.96 -19.14 -4.49
C GLU A 30 4.60 -18.16 -3.48
N PRO A 31 3.79 -17.29 -2.83
CA PRO A 31 4.32 -16.36 -1.83
C PRO A 31 4.77 -17.11 -0.56
N VAL A 32 5.86 -16.62 0.04
CA VAL A 32 6.43 -17.18 1.27
C VAL A 32 6.67 -16.05 2.27
N ALA A 33 6.21 -16.24 3.51
CA ALA A 33 6.41 -15.28 4.59
C ALA A 33 7.85 -15.39 5.09
N ALA A 34 8.49 -14.25 5.37
CA ALA A 34 9.87 -14.17 5.83
C ALA A 34 9.93 -13.71 7.29
N ASP A 35 11.10 -13.27 7.75
CA ASP A 35 11.41 -12.88 9.13
C ASP A 35 10.44 -11.85 9.74
N ASP A 36 10.14 -10.76 9.03
CA ASP A 36 9.30 -9.67 9.54
C ASP A 36 7.80 -9.94 9.41
N ALA A 37 7.40 -11.02 8.74
CA ALA A 37 6.02 -11.38 8.49
C ALA A 37 5.65 -12.72 9.12
N LYS A 38 4.81 -12.70 10.16
CA LYS A 38 4.30 -13.94 10.77
C LYS A 38 3.39 -14.75 9.84
N ASN A 39 2.61 -14.07 8.99
CA ASN A 39 1.64 -14.66 8.07
C ASN A 39 1.64 -13.89 6.75
N LEU A 40 1.15 -14.53 5.69
CA LEU A 40 0.88 -13.91 4.40
C LEU A 40 -0.51 -14.29 3.90
N GLY A 41 -1.10 -13.46 3.04
CA GLY A 41 -2.34 -13.76 2.35
C GLY A 41 -2.40 -13.04 1.00
N ILE A 42 -3.10 -13.65 0.04
CA ILE A 42 -3.45 -13.02 -1.24
C ILE A 42 -4.90 -12.56 -1.12
N PHE A 43 -5.13 -11.27 -1.38
CA PHE A 43 -6.44 -10.66 -1.22
C PHE A 43 -6.92 -10.06 -2.54
N HIS A 44 -8.21 -10.20 -2.80
CA HIS A 44 -8.87 -9.41 -3.84
C HIS A 44 -9.11 -7.98 -3.33
N LEU A 45 -9.11 -7.01 -4.24
CA LEU A 45 -9.33 -5.60 -3.86
C LEU A 45 -10.70 -5.35 -3.21
N TRP A 46 -11.70 -6.17 -3.52
CA TRP A 46 -13.05 -6.09 -2.92
C TRP A 46 -13.19 -6.85 -1.60
N ASP A 47 -12.16 -7.61 -1.20
CA ASP A 47 -12.16 -8.45 0.02
C ASP A 47 -10.88 -8.18 0.84
N MET A 48 -10.65 -6.90 1.14
CA MET A 48 -9.52 -6.45 1.93
C MET A 48 -9.88 -6.42 3.42
N PRO A 49 -8.96 -6.84 4.31
CA PRO A 49 -9.20 -6.76 5.74
C PRO A 49 -9.36 -5.30 6.19
N SER A 50 -10.25 -5.10 7.17
CA SER A 50 -10.38 -3.82 7.88
C SER A 50 -9.20 -3.61 8.83
N ASN A 51 -8.89 -2.34 9.15
CA ASN A 51 -7.83 -1.95 10.10
C ASN A 51 -6.41 -2.35 9.65
N LEU A 52 -5.99 -1.78 8.52
CA LEU A 52 -4.63 -1.93 8.02
C LEU A 52 -3.66 -1.04 8.82
N CYS A 53 -2.40 -1.44 8.88
CA CYS A 53 -1.36 -0.67 9.56
C CYS A 53 -1.16 0.70 8.91
N PHE A 54 -0.90 1.72 9.75
CA PHE A 54 -0.62 3.09 9.32
C PHE A 54 -1.73 3.65 8.42
N ASP A 55 -1.37 4.17 7.25
CA ASP A 55 -2.24 4.75 6.24
C ASP A 55 -2.41 3.82 5.01
N HIS A 56 -2.21 2.51 5.17
CA HIS A 56 -2.29 1.57 4.06
C HIS A 56 -3.69 1.48 3.44
N ASP A 57 -4.75 1.79 4.19
CA ASP A 57 -6.11 1.90 3.68
C ASP A 57 -6.25 3.03 2.64
N LYS A 58 -5.63 4.19 2.91
CA LYS A 58 -5.54 5.31 1.97
C LYS A 58 -4.74 4.91 0.72
N ILE A 59 -3.58 4.28 0.90
CA ILE A 59 -2.72 3.82 -0.21
C ILE A 59 -3.48 2.86 -1.14
N LEU A 60 -4.23 1.90 -0.58
CA LEU A 60 -5.01 0.95 -1.37
C LEU A 60 -6.21 1.60 -2.07
N ARG A 61 -6.88 2.56 -1.43
CA ARG A 61 -7.95 3.35 -2.07
C ARG A 61 -7.42 4.13 -3.26
N ASP A 62 -6.28 4.79 -3.08
CA ASP A 62 -5.57 5.53 -4.12
C ASP A 62 -5.16 4.61 -5.28
N TYR A 63 -4.62 3.43 -4.98
CA TYR A 63 -4.34 2.41 -5.98
C TYR A 63 -5.60 1.96 -6.73
N TRP A 64 -6.71 1.73 -6.03
CA TRP A 64 -7.98 1.32 -6.65
C TRP A 64 -8.49 2.38 -7.63
N HIS A 65 -8.45 3.66 -7.24
CA HIS A 65 -8.81 4.80 -8.10
C HIS A 65 -7.90 4.87 -9.34
N TYR A 66 -6.60 4.70 -9.15
CA TYR A 66 -5.65 4.66 -10.26
C TYR A 66 -5.94 3.51 -11.22
N ARG A 67 -6.20 2.30 -10.71
CA ARG A 67 -6.42 1.11 -11.54
C ARG A 67 -7.73 1.16 -12.34
N HIS A 68 -8.78 1.74 -11.79
CA HIS A 68 -10.09 1.80 -12.45
C HIS A 68 -10.26 3.04 -13.32
N TYR A 69 -9.69 4.17 -12.92
CA TYR A 69 -9.95 5.47 -13.56
C TYR A 69 -8.70 6.18 -14.10
N GLY A 70 -7.50 5.62 -13.89
CA GLY A 70 -6.24 6.27 -14.30
C GLY A 70 -5.86 7.49 -13.45
N LEU A 71 -6.58 7.74 -12.35
CA LEU A 71 -6.39 8.93 -11.51
C LEU A 71 -5.30 8.66 -10.46
N ARG A 72 -4.17 9.35 -10.57
CA ARG A 72 -3.16 9.34 -9.50
C ARG A 72 -3.53 10.28 -8.36
N PRO A 73 -3.14 9.96 -7.11
CA PRO A 73 -3.29 10.88 -5.99
C PRO A 73 -2.51 12.16 -6.28
N ARG A 74 -3.03 13.29 -5.79
CA ARG A 74 -2.28 14.54 -5.80
C ARG A 74 -1.17 14.45 -4.77
N LEU A 75 -0.03 15.08 -5.08
CA LEU A 75 1.01 15.30 -4.09
C LEU A 75 0.42 16.21 -3.00
N SER A 76 0.51 15.75 -1.75
CA SER A 76 0.09 16.46 -0.54
C SER A 76 1.30 16.79 0.30
#